data_AF-A0A945ABP8-F1
#
_entry.id   AF-A0A945ABP8-F1
#
_cell.length_a   1.000
_cell.length_b   1.000
_cell.length_c   1.000
_cell.angle_alpha   90.00
_cell.angle_beta   90.00
_cell.angle_gamma   90.00
#
_symmetry.space_group_name_H-M   'P 1'
#
loop_
_entity.id
_entity.type
_entity.pdbx_description
1 polymer ?
#
loop_
_entity_poly.entity_id
_entity_poly.type
_entity_poly.pdbx_seq_one_letter_code
_entity_poly.pdbx_strand_id
1 'polypeptide(L)'
;RPHILLFSGDPAKRIGLVRLASWFNQNRGMVTTSQIITGDLKNESINIERQEQEMDSVLSKEDVLAFSQINVIPESEFENGVISIAQAHGIGALKSNTVMFGWPEKSDRLESFLRITRGLSRAGKSTIIARINEGLEPKHENRIVVWWGGLENNGDLMLLLAYLLNMNPDWRENKILVRSIADNEQDRETKIKNLNTLIPEARIQAEAEVLVKKPEQTFAEVMHAHTQETDVVFLGLKDSLPGTEGEYARWLNELAKGFPTTIFVRNASEFAGNLI
;
A
#
# COMPACT_ATOMS: atom_id res chain seq x y z
N ARG A 1 -9.11 6.98 8.87
CA ARG A 1 -8.33 5.85 9.43
C ARG A 1 -8.56 4.62 8.56
N PRO A 2 -7.52 3.82 8.24
CA PRO A 2 -7.66 2.67 7.35
C PRO A 2 -8.40 1.50 8.01
N HIS A 3 -9.53 1.08 7.44
CA HIS A 3 -10.13 -0.24 7.67
C HIS A 3 -9.71 -1.13 6.50
N ILE A 4 -8.83 -2.09 6.79
CA ILE A 4 -8.06 -2.79 5.76
C ILE A 4 -8.66 -4.19 5.53
N LEU A 5 -9.06 -4.44 4.29
CA LEU A 5 -9.24 -5.78 3.77
C LEU A 5 -7.94 -6.21 3.07
N LEU A 6 -7.21 -7.11 3.70
CA LEU A 6 -5.94 -7.63 3.20
C LEU A 6 -6.17 -8.93 2.43
N PHE A 7 -5.85 -8.95 1.14
CA PHE A 7 -5.73 -10.19 0.38
C PHE A 7 -4.31 -10.74 0.52
N SER A 8 -4.07 -11.53 1.56
CA SER A 8 -2.75 -12.02 1.93
C SER A 8 -2.25 -13.16 1.05
N GLY A 9 -3.15 -13.87 0.35
CA GLY A 9 -2.85 -15.23 -0.10
C GLY A 9 -2.68 -16.13 1.11
N ASP A 10 -1.65 -16.97 1.14
CA ASP A 10 -1.28 -17.78 2.31
C ASP A 10 -0.64 -16.90 3.40
N PRO A 11 -1.34 -16.61 4.52
CA PRO A 11 -0.84 -15.70 5.55
C PRO A 11 0.36 -16.25 6.29
N ALA A 12 0.48 -17.57 6.45
CA ALA A 12 1.63 -18.20 7.12
C ALA A 12 2.94 -17.91 6.37
N LYS A 13 2.88 -17.80 5.04
CA LYS A 13 4.02 -17.43 4.19
C LYS A 13 4.26 -15.92 4.11
N ARG A 14 3.29 -15.10 4.52
CA ARG A 14 3.28 -13.65 4.30
C ARG A 14 2.93 -12.88 5.58
N ILE A 15 3.37 -13.37 6.73
CA ILE A 15 3.02 -12.76 8.03
C ILE A 15 3.45 -11.29 8.13
N GLY A 16 4.58 -10.91 7.51
CA GLY A 16 5.02 -9.52 7.44
C GLY A 16 3.96 -8.60 6.81
N LEU A 17 3.21 -9.08 5.81
CA LEU A 17 2.14 -8.33 5.16
C LEU A 17 0.95 -8.09 6.11
N VAL A 18 0.62 -9.10 6.92
CA VAL A 18 -0.45 -8.99 7.93
C VAL A 18 -0.03 -8.05 9.05
N ARG A 19 1.22 -8.15 9.53
CA ARG A 19 1.78 -7.24 10.54
C ARG A 19 1.77 -5.79 10.04
N LEU A 20 2.18 -5.55 8.79
CA LEU A 20 2.13 -4.22 8.19
C LEU A 20 0.70 -3.65 8.16
N ALA A 21 -0.29 -4.46 7.76
CA ALA A 21 -1.69 -4.05 7.77
C ALA A 21 -2.17 -3.72 9.20
N SER A 22 -1.78 -4.52 10.20
CA SER A 22 -2.07 -4.26 11.61
C SER A 22 -1.43 -2.95 12.10
N TRP A 23 -0.19 -2.66 11.72
CA TRP A 23 0.49 -1.42 12.08
C TRP A 23 -0.16 -0.19 11.45
N PHE A 24 -0.65 -0.27 10.21
CA PHE A 24 -1.46 0.82 9.65
C PHE A 24 -2.82 0.97 10.34
N ASN A 25 -3.29 -0.05 11.03
CA ASN A 25 -4.56 0.01 11.74
C ASN A 25 -4.43 0.58 13.17
N GLN A 26 -3.24 0.47 13.78
CA GLN A 26 -2.94 0.94 15.15
C GLN A 26 -3.93 0.42 16.21
N ASN A 27 -4.45 -0.81 16.05
CA ASN A 27 -5.46 -1.43 16.92
C ASN A 27 -6.73 -0.58 17.13
N ARG A 28 -7.03 0.35 16.22
CA ARG A 28 -8.17 1.29 16.34
C ARG A 28 -9.16 1.19 15.18
N GLY A 29 -8.85 0.40 14.16
CA GLY A 29 -9.78 0.05 13.08
C GLY A 29 -10.00 -1.45 13.04
N MET A 30 -10.32 -1.96 11.85
CA MET A 30 -10.48 -3.38 11.60
C MET A 30 -9.51 -3.82 10.50
N VAL A 31 -8.82 -4.94 10.74
CA VAL A 31 -8.08 -5.67 9.72
C VAL A 31 -8.79 -7.00 9.50
N THR A 32 -9.13 -7.28 8.24
CA THR A 32 -9.60 -8.60 7.82
C THR A 32 -8.59 -9.17 6.84
N THR A 33 -8.06 -10.33 7.16
CA THR A 33 -7.16 -11.10 6.30
C THR A 33 -7.99 -12.09 5.51
N SER A 34 -8.10 -11.85 4.20
CA SER A 34 -8.81 -12.69 3.26
C SER A 34 -7.83 -13.55 2.45
N GLN A 35 -8.06 -14.86 2.45
CA GLN A 35 -7.43 -15.76 1.49
C GLN A 35 -8.42 -16.13 0.39
N ILE A 36 -7.98 -16.01 -0.86
CA ILE A 36 -8.76 -16.45 -2.03
C ILE A 36 -8.24 -17.82 -2.45
N ILE A 37 -9.16 -18.77 -2.57
CA ILE A 37 -8.92 -20.10 -3.12
C ILE A 37 -9.52 -20.11 -4.51
N THR A 38 -8.69 -20.43 -5.50
CA THR A 38 -9.16 -20.51 -6.87
C THR A 38 -9.79 -21.88 -7.11
N GLY A 39 -11.08 -21.89 -7.43
CA GLY A 39 -11.85 -23.12 -7.53
C GLY A 39 -13.36 -22.91 -7.61
N ASP A 40 -14.10 -24.01 -7.56
CA ASP A 40 -15.56 -24.01 -7.49
C ASP A 40 -15.99 -24.21 -6.03
N LEU A 41 -16.83 -23.33 -5.51
CA LEU A 41 -17.40 -23.43 -4.15
C LEU A 41 -18.20 -24.72 -3.94
N LYS A 42 -18.73 -25.32 -5.02
CA LYS A 42 -19.44 -26.61 -4.97
C LYS A 42 -18.50 -27.80 -4.78
N ASN A 43 -17.19 -27.59 -4.85
CA ASN A 43 -16.21 -28.64 -4.62
C ASN A 43 -16.10 -28.94 -3.12
N GLU A 44 -16.65 -30.09 -2.69
CA GLU A 44 -16.66 -30.54 -1.30
C GLU A 44 -15.27 -30.74 -0.68
N SER A 45 -14.19 -30.82 -1.50
CA SER A 45 -12.83 -30.87 -0.98
C SER A 45 -12.33 -29.55 -0.38
N ILE A 46 -13.00 -28.43 -0.67
CA ILE A 46 -12.65 -27.13 -0.12
C ILE A 46 -13.38 -26.96 1.22
N ASN A 47 -12.65 -27.17 2.31
CA ASN A 47 -13.15 -26.95 3.66
C ASN A 47 -12.79 -25.54 4.14
N ILE A 48 -13.72 -24.60 3.94
CA ILE A 48 -13.59 -23.19 4.33
C ILE A 48 -13.36 -23.05 5.84
N GLU A 49 -14.18 -23.71 6.67
CA GLU A 49 -14.11 -23.59 8.13
C GLU A 49 -12.75 -24.03 8.68
N ARG A 50 -12.21 -25.15 8.19
CA ARG A 50 -10.88 -25.63 8.56
C ARG A 50 -9.79 -24.62 8.21
N GLN A 51 -9.88 -24.00 7.03
CA GLN A 51 -8.88 -23.02 6.59
C GLN A 51 -8.98 -21.70 7.37
N GLU A 52 -10.19 -21.29 7.76
CA GLU A 52 -10.39 -20.16 8.68
C GLU A 52 -9.75 -20.44 10.03
N GLN A 53 -10.00 -21.62 10.62
CA GLN A 53 -9.39 -22.02 11.89
C GLN A 53 -7.86 -22.08 11.83
N GLU A 54 -7.30 -22.59 10.72
CA GLU A 54 -5.86 -22.60 10.49
C GLU A 54 -5.28 -21.19 10.40
N MET A 55 -5.96 -20.27 9.71
CA MET A 55 -5.56 -18.88 9.61
C MET A 55 -5.65 -18.18 10.98
N ASP A 56 -6.72 -18.38 11.74
CA ASP A 56 -6.87 -17.83 13.10
C ASP A 56 -5.76 -18.31 14.05
N SER A 57 -5.38 -19.58 13.94
CA SER A 57 -4.27 -20.15 14.72
C SER A 57 -2.94 -19.47 14.40
N VAL A 58 -2.67 -19.20 13.12
CA VAL A 58 -1.46 -18.46 12.70
C VAL A 58 -1.50 -17.02 13.21
N LEU A 59 -2.62 -16.31 13.08
CA LEU A 59 -2.75 -14.93 13.55
C LEU A 59 -2.56 -14.83 15.07
N SER A 60 -3.16 -15.77 15.82
CA SER A 60 -3.05 -15.82 17.28
C SER A 60 -1.62 -16.12 17.74
N LYS A 61 -0.93 -17.05 17.06
CA LYS A 61 0.47 -17.39 17.36
C LYS A 61 1.41 -16.20 17.15
N GLU A 62 1.09 -15.33 16.20
CA GLU A 62 1.89 -14.16 15.81
C GLU A 62 1.46 -12.88 16.53
N ASP A 63 0.51 -12.97 17.48
CA ASP A 63 -0.07 -11.87 18.25
C ASP A 63 -0.63 -10.73 17.36
N VAL A 64 -1.26 -11.12 16.24
CA VAL A 64 -1.85 -10.17 15.29
C VAL A 64 -3.36 -10.15 15.41
N LEU A 65 -3.91 -9.00 15.81
CA LEU A 65 -5.36 -8.78 15.88
C LEU A 65 -5.95 -8.54 14.48
N ALA A 66 -6.44 -9.59 13.83
CA ALA A 66 -7.14 -9.53 12.55
C ALA A 66 -8.22 -10.61 12.45
N PHE A 67 -9.26 -10.35 11.66
CA PHE A 67 -10.29 -11.35 11.34
C PHE A 67 -9.86 -12.21 10.16
N SER A 68 -10.11 -13.51 10.24
CA SER A 68 -9.93 -14.43 9.12
C SER A 68 -11.15 -14.46 8.21
N GLN A 69 -10.93 -14.54 6.89
CA GLN A 69 -11.97 -14.76 5.90
C GLN A 69 -11.45 -15.64 4.76
N ILE A 70 -12.18 -16.70 4.42
CA ILE A 70 -11.86 -17.51 3.23
C ILE A 70 -12.91 -17.26 2.14
N ASN A 71 -12.44 -17.02 0.91
CA ASN A 71 -13.29 -16.83 -0.25
C ASN A 71 -12.89 -17.80 -1.36
N VAL A 72 -13.87 -18.37 -2.07
CA VAL A 72 -13.63 -19.27 -3.20
C VAL A 72 -14.11 -18.58 -4.48
N ILE A 73 -13.22 -18.44 -5.46
CA ILE A 73 -13.49 -17.71 -6.72
C ILE A 73 -12.96 -18.53 -7.89
N PRO A 74 -13.72 -18.71 -8.99
CA PRO A 74 -13.15 -19.29 -10.21
C PRO A 74 -11.96 -18.45 -10.74
N GLU A 75 -10.93 -19.10 -11.28
CA GLU A 75 -9.75 -18.39 -11.82
C GLU A 75 -10.14 -17.34 -12.89
N SER A 76 -11.10 -17.68 -13.75
CA SER A 76 -11.61 -16.78 -14.80
C SER A 76 -12.31 -15.53 -14.26
N GLU A 77 -12.70 -15.54 -12.99
CA GLU A 77 -13.44 -14.46 -12.34
C GLU A 77 -12.61 -13.74 -11.28
N PHE A 78 -11.31 -14.04 -11.14
CA PHE A 78 -10.46 -13.55 -10.06
C PHE A 78 -10.58 -12.02 -9.84
N GLU A 79 -10.47 -11.22 -10.89
CA GLU A 79 -10.52 -9.75 -10.80
C GLU A 79 -11.87 -9.23 -10.31
N ASN A 80 -12.97 -9.71 -10.92
CA ASN A 80 -14.33 -9.31 -10.55
C ASN A 80 -14.71 -9.84 -9.17
N GLY A 81 -14.25 -11.04 -8.81
CA GLY A 81 -14.45 -11.63 -7.50
C GLY A 81 -13.78 -10.83 -6.39
N VAL A 82 -12.52 -10.42 -6.57
CA VAL A 82 -11.81 -9.54 -5.62
C VAL A 82 -12.57 -8.23 -5.39
N ILE A 83 -13.01 -7.58 -6.48
CA ILE A 83 -13.79 -6.33 -6.40
C ILE A 83 -15.11 -6.57 -5.66
N SER A 84 -15.81 -7.66 -5.97
CA SER A 84 -17.10 -8.00 -5.36
C SER A 84 -16.96 -8.26 -3.85
N ILE A 85 -15.94 -9.01 -3.44
CA ILE A 85 -15.62 -9.24 -2.03
C ILE A 85 -15.34 -7.90 -1.34
N ALA A 86 -14.48 -7.07 -1.93
CA ALA A 86 -14.15 -5.78 -1.35
C ALA A 86 -15.39 -4.88 -1.20
N GLN A 87 -16.27 -4.82 -2.20
CA GLN A 87 -17.51 -4.04 -2.17
C GLN A 87 -18.49 -4.52 -1.10
N ALA A 88 -18.61 -5.85 -0.94
CA ALA A 88 -19.51 -6.46 0.04
C ALA A 88 -18.92 -6.51 1.47
N HIS A 89 -17.62 -6.28 1.64
CA HIS A 89 -16.93 -6.44 2.92
C HIS A 89 -17.35 -5.39 3.97
N GLY A 90 -17.75 -5.90 5.14
CA GLY A 90 -18.14 -5.12 6.30
C GLY A 90 -19.62 -5.26 6.68
N ILE A 91 -19.99 -4.66 7.81
CA ILE A 91 -21.37 -4.67 8.32
C ILE A 91 -21.77 -3.24 8.71
N GLY A 92 -22.89 -2.75 8.16
CA GLY A 92 -23.39 -1.41 8.44
C GLY A 92 -22.37 -0.32 8.09
N ALA A 93 -21.99 0.51 9.07
CA ALA A 93 -20.98 1.55 8.92
C ALA A 93 -19.53 1.02 9.01
N LEU A 94 -19.33 -0.21 9.51
CA LEU A 94 -18.02 -0.82 9.65
C LEU A 94 -17.65 -1.56 8.35
N LYS A 95 -17.17 -0.80 7.36
CA LYS A 95 -16.74 -1.31 6.05
C LYS A 95 -15.27 -1.04 5.80
N SER A 96 -14.62 -1.89 5.01
CA SER A 96 -13.29 -1.60 4.50
C SER A 96 -13.33 -0.33 3.63
N ASN A 97 -12.39 0.58 3.87
CA ASN A 97 -12.14 1.72 2.99
C ASN A 97 -10.80 1.59 2.25
N THR A 98 -10.00 0.59 2.64
CA THR A 98 -8.70 0.32 2.06
C THR A 98 -8.60 -1.18 1.77
N VAL A 99 -8.12 -1.54 0.59
CA VAL A 99 -7.79 -2.91 0.20
C VAL A 99 -6.28 -3.02 0.08
N MET A 100 -5.71 -4.08 0.62
CA MET A 100 -4.27 -4.30 0.61
C MET A 100 -3.92 -5.62 -0.07
N PHE A 101 -2.84 -5.61 -0.85
CA PHE A 101 -2.27 -6.77 -1.53
C PHE A 101 -0.77 -6.85 -1.23
N GLY A 102 -0.22 -8.07 -1.28
CA GLY A 102 1.23 -8.26 -1.39
C GLY A 102 1.67 -8.11 -2.84
N TRP A 103 2.85 -7.54 -3.08
CA TRP A 103 3.44 -7.44 -4.41
C TRP A 103 3.50 -8.84 -5.05
N PRO A 104 3.00 -9.01 -6.28
CA PRO A 104 3.04 -10.30 -6.95
C PRO A 104 4.44 -10.57 -7.52
N GLU A 105 4.86 -11.83 -7.51
CA GLU A 105 6.13 -12.24 -8.12
C GLU A 105 6.07 -12.23 -9.65
N LYS A 106 4.87 -12.47 -10.22
CA LYS A 106 4.65 -12.52 -11.66
C LYS A 106 4.08 -11.19 -12.16
N SER A 107 4.59 -10.72 -13.31
CA SER A 107 4.20 -9.42 -13.88
C SER A 107 2.75 -9.39 -14.35
N ASP A 108 2.22 -10.50 -14.90
CA ASP A 108 0.82 -10.64 -15.32
C ASP A 108 -0.16 -10.43 -14.15
N ARG A 109 0.21 -10.88 -12.95
CA ARG A 109 -0.56 -10.67 -11.72
C ARG A 109 -0.52 -9.21 -11.26
N LEU A 110 0.56 -8.49 -11.50
CA LEU A 110 0.61 -7.04 -11.22
C LEU A 110 -0.36 -6.29 -12.14
N GLU A 111 -0.43 -6.64 -13.41
CA GLU A 111 -1.42 -6.06 -14.35
C GLU A 111 -2.85 -6.29 -13.87
N SER A 112 -3.13 -7.50 -13.38
CA SER A 112 -4.42 -7.84 -12.77
C SER A 112 -4.73 -6.97 -11.56
N PHE A 113 -3.76 -6.77 -10.65
CA PHE A 113 -3.93 -5.88 -9.50
C PHE A 113 -4.11 -4.41 -9.89
N LEU A 114 -3.50 -3.94 -10.98
CA LEU A 114 -3.73 -2.57 -11.49
C LEU A 114 -5.17 -2.43 -12.03
N ARG A 115 -5.69 -3.44 -12.74
CA ARG A 115 -7.11 -3.48 -13.16
C ARG A 115 -8.06 -3.48 -11.97
N ILE A 116 -7.77 -4.30 -10.96
CA ILE A 116 -8.52 -4.34 -9.70
C ILE A 116 -8.47 -2.97 -9.00
N THR A 117 -7.29 -2.35 -8.90
CA THR A 117 -7.08 -1.02 -8.28
C THR A 117 -7.99 0.04 -8.91
N ARG A 118 -8.12 0.04 -10.24
CA ARG A 118 -9.06 0.92 -10.94
C ARG A 118 -10.51 0.63 -10.55
N GLY A 119 -10.91 -0.63 -10.51
CA GLY A 119 -12.25 -1.05 -10.08
C GLY A 119 -12.56 -0.63 -8.63
N LEU A 120 -11.61 -0.82 -7.72
CA LEU A 120 -11.70 -0.43 -6.32
C LEU A 120 -11.77 1.09 -6.16
N SER A 121 -11.01 1.84 -6.97
CA SER A 121 -11.04 3.31 -6.95
C SER A 121 -12.45 3.83 -7.29
N ARG A 122 -13.12 3.25 -8.29
CA ARG A 122 -14.52 3.55 -8.63
C ARG A 122 -15.50 3.15 -7.53
N ALA A 123 -15.15 2.17 -6.70
CA ALA A 123 -15.92 1.77 -5.53
C ALA A 123 -15.60 2.60 -4.28
N GLY A 124 -14.80 3.67 -4.40
CA GLY A 124 -14.40 4.53 -3.28
C GLY A 124 -13.46 3.84 -2.27
N LYS A 125 -12.68 2.84 -2.72
CA LYS A 125 -11.75 2.09 -1.87
C LYS A 125 -10.31 2.36 -2.29
N SER A 126 -9.51 2.84 -1.34
CA SER A 126 -8.08 3.04 -1.53
C SER A 126 -7.38 1.68 -1.66
N THR A 127 -6.28 1.62 -2.41
CA THR A 127 -5.52 0.38 -2.62
C THR A 127 -4.09 0.54 -2.14
N ILE A 128 -3.58 -0.48 -1.46
CA ILE A 128 -2.17 -0.61 -1.06
C ILE A 128 -1.62 -1.89 -1.71
N ILE A 129 -0.47 -1.80 -2.38
CA ILE A 129 0.29 -2.97 -2.83
C ILE A 129 1.67 -2.90 -2.15
N ALA A 130 1.96 -3.84 -1.26
CA ALA A 130 3.19 -3.82 -0.47
C ALA A 130 4.20 -4.83 -0.99
N ARG A 131 5.37 -4.35 -1.40
CA ARG A 131 6.56 -5.13 -1.72
C ARG A 131 7.47 -5.16 -0.50
N ILE A 132 7.40 -6.25 0.25
CA ILE A 132 8.18 -6.44 1.49
C ILE A 132 9.47 -7.18 1.12
N ASN A 133 10.63 -6.56 1.40
CA ASN A 133 11.91 -7.25 1.32
C ASN A 133 12.14 -8.09 2.59
N GLU A 134 13.13 -8.98 2.60
CA GLU A 134 13.41 -9.85 3.76
C GLU A 134 13.50 -9.05 5.07
N GLY A 135 12.64 -9.40 6.03
CA GLY A 135 12.45 -8.69 7.29
C GLY A 135 11.67 -7.38 7.14
N LEU A 136 10.52 -7.25 7.79
CA LEU A 136 9.80 -5.98 7.95
C LEU A 136 10.26 -5.27 9.22
N GLU A 137 11.57 -5.25 9.45
CA GLU A 137 12.19 -4.64 10.62
C GLU A 137 12.95 -3.38 10.17
N PRO A 138 12.89 -2.28 10.95
CA PRO A 138 13.69 -1.11 10.66
C PRO A 138 15.18 -1.48 10.65
N LYS A 139 15.91 -0.99 9.65
CA LYS A 139 17.36 -1.15 9.58
C LYS A 139 18.05 0.12 10.08
N HIS A 140 19.37 0.11 10.04
CA HIS A 140 20.22 1.12 10.69
C HIS A 140 20.02 2.56 10.21
N GLU A 141 19.40 2.81 9.06
CA GLU A 141 19.27 4.14 8.45
C GLU A 141 18.14 4.98 9.06
N ASN A 142 17.14 4.33 9.70
CA ASN A 142 16.03 4.96 10.41
C ASN A 142 15.25 6.00 9.57
N ARG A 143 14.88 5.66 8.32
CA ARG A 143 14.19 6.59 7.40
C ARG A 143 13.02 5.96 6.68
N ILE A 144 11.87 6.64 6.77
CA ILE A 144 10.67 6.37 5.97
C ILE A 144 10.55 7.50 4.93
N VAL A 145 10.66 7.16 3.65
CA VAL A 145 10.59 8.14 2.56
C VAL A 145 9.23 8.08 1.86
N VAL A 146 8.58 9.23 1.73
CA VAL A 146 7.37 9.41 0.94
C VAL A 146 7.71 10.19 -0.32
N TRP A 147 7.70 9.52 -1.47
CA TRP A 147 7.90 10.18 -2.77
C TRP A 147 6.60 10.83 -3.23
N TRP A 148 6.54 12.15 -3.07
CA TRP A 148 5.40 12.98 -3.44
C TRP A 148 5.57 13.52 -4.86
N GLY A 149 4.89 12.90 -5.82
CA GLY A 149 4.86 13.36 -7.22
C GLY A 149 3.78 14.39 -7.55
N GLY A 150 2.89 14.72 -6.60
CA GLY A 150 1.76 15.63 -6.82
C GLY A 150 0.62 15.04 -7.65
N LEU A 151 0.73 13.78 -8.06
CA LEU A 151 -0.25 13.08 -8.87
C LEU A 151 -1.35 12.47 -7.99
N GLU A 152 -2.59 12.54 -8.49
CA GLU A 152 -3.73 11.69 -8.09
C GLU A 152 -4.14 11.74 -6.61
N ASN A 153 -3.74 12.78 -5.87
CA ASN A 153 -4.07 12.97 -4.46
C ASN A 153 -3.71 11.75 -3.58
N ASN A 154 -2.56 11.11 -3.83
CA ASN A 154 -2.08 9.99 -3.02
C ASN A 154 -1.31 10.43 -1.76
N GLY A 155 -0.79 11.67 -1.76
CA GLY A 155 0.22 12.14 -0.79
C GLY A 155 -0.27 12.15 0.66
N ASP A 156 -1.53 12.51 0.87
CA ASP A 156 -2.21 12.50 2.17
C ASP A 156 -2.28 11.10 2.78
N LEU A 157 -2.73 10.09 2.03
CA LEU A 157 -2.84 8.72 2.50
C LEU A 157 -1.45 8.12 2.71
N MET A 158 -0.49 8.39 1.82
CA MET A 158 0.90 7.94 2.02
C MET A 158 1.51 8.54 3.29
N LEU A 159 1.32 9.84 3.53
CA LEU A 159 1.84 10.51 4.72
C LEU A 159 1.16 9.99 5.99
N LEU A 160 -0.16 9.77 5.95
CA LEU A 160 -0.90 9.13 7.04
C LEU A 160 -0.37 7.72 7.33
N LEU A 161 -0.14 6.89 6.31
CA LEU A 161 0.37 5.53 6.49
C LEU A 161 1.81 5.53 7.03
N ALA A 162 2.67 6.46 6.58
CA ALA A 162 4.00 6.65 7.12
C ALA A 162 3.98 7.04 8.60
N TYR A 163 3.09 7.96 8.98
CA TYR A 163 2.86 8.33 10.37
C TYR A 163 2.35 7.16 11.22
N LEU A 164 1.35 6.42 10.72
CA LEU A 164 0.82 5.25 11.42
C LEU A 164 1.88 4.16 11.59
N LEU A 165 2.76 3.97 10.61
CA LEU A 165 3.91 3.09 10.76
C LEU A 165 4.84 3.59 11.87
N ASN A 166 5.19 4.88 11.87
CA ASN A 166 6.05 5.50 12.88
C ASN A 166 5.45 5.50 14.30
N MET A 167 4.13 5.33 14.46
CA MET A 167 3.52 5.11 15.79
C MET A 167 3.83 3.73 16.39
N ASN A 168 4.25 2.76 15.57
CA ASN A 168 4.67 1.46 16.07
C ASN A 168 6.01 1.59 16.84
N PRO A 169 6.16 0.93 18.02
CA PRO A 169 7.39 1.00 18.81
C PRO A 169 8.67 0.68 18.05
N ASP A 170 8.63 -0.26 17.10
CA ASP A 170 9.79 -0.67 16.31
C ASP A 170 10.22 0.46 15.36
N TRP A 171 9.28 1.27 14.88
CA TRP A 171 9.50 2.27 13.84
C TRP A 171 9.53 3.72 14.34
N ARG A 172 9.35 3.94 15.65
CA ARG A 172 9.17 5.29 16.23
C ARG A 172 10.39 6.19 16.14
N GLU A 173 11.57 5.61 16.05
CA GLU A 173 12.82 6.36 15.92
C GLU A 173 13.10 6.74 14.46
N ASN A 174 12.35 6.20 13.50
CA ASN A 174 12.51 6.55 12.09
C ASN A 174 12.05 7.98 11.82
N LYS A 175 12.81 8.69 10.98
CA LYS A 175 12.40 9.99 10.46
C LYS A 175 11.53 9.82 9.21
N ILE A 176 10.44 10.57 9.15
CA ILE A 176 9.62 10.67 7.93
C ILE A 176 10.17 11.79 7.05
N LEU A 177 10.50 11.45 5.81
CA LEU A 177 11.03 12.40 4.82
C LEU A 177 10.11 12.43 3.60
N VAL A 178 9.54 13.59 3.31
CA VAL A 178 8.68 13.82 2.14
C VAL A 178 9.55 14.37 1.02
N ARG A 179 9.75 13.57 -0.04
CA ARG A 179 10.59 13.92 -1.18
C ARG A 179 9.80 14.25 -2.41
N SER A 180 10.18 15.31 -3.11
CA SER A 180 9.71 15.61 -4.46
C SER A 180 10.88 15.83 -5.41
N ILE A 181 10.65 15.59 -6.69
CA ILE A 181 11.62 15.89 -7.76
C ILE A 181 11.12 17.11 -8.52
N ALA A 182 12.00 18.07 -8.75
CA ALA A 182 11.76 19.29 -9.51
C ALA A 182 12.58 19.31 -10.80
N ASP A 183 12.04 19.93 -11.85
CA ASP A 183 12.72 20.01 -13.15
C ASP A 183 13.77 21.13 -13.21
N ASN A 184 13.64 22.15 -12.35
CA ASN A 184 14.55 23.29 -12.23
C ASN A 184 14.40 23.96 -10.85
N GLU A 185 15.24 24.96 -10.57
CA GLU A 185 15.24 25.63 -9.26
C GLU A 185 13.93 26.39 -8.96
N GLN A 186 13.28 26.97 -9.98
CA GLN A 186 12.01 27.67 -9.79
C GLN A 186 10.87 26.72 -9.40
N ASP A 187 10.82 25.54 -10.02
CA ASP A 187 9.91 24.46 -9.64
C ASP A 187 10.24 23.94 -8.24
N ARG A 188 11.54 23.85 -7.88
CA ARG A 188 11.98 23.47 -6.54
C ARG A 188 11.47 24.43 -5.47
N GLU A 189 11.62 25.74 -5.67
CA GLU A 189 11.11 26.77 -4.76
C GLU A 189 9.59 26.68 -4.56
N THR A 190 8.85 26.39 -5.63
CA THR A 190 7.40 26.22 -5.59
C THR A 190 7.02 24.97 -4.80
N LYS A 191 7.65 23.83 -5.11
CA LYS A 191 7.40 22.54 -4.44
C LYS A 191 7.76 22.57 -2.97
N ILE A 192 8.91 23.16 -2.60
CA ILE A 192 9.32 23.23 -1.19
C ILE A 192 8.37 24.11 -0.39
N LYS A 193 7.90 25.23 -0.96
CA LYS A 193 6.89 26.08 -0.33
C LYS A 193 5.58 25.33 -0.11
N ASN A 194 5.13 24.55 -1.09
CA ASN A 194 3.90 23.76 -0.98
C ASN A 194 4.04 22.68 0.11
N LEU A 195 5.15 21.95 0.15
CA LEU A 195 5.39 20.92 1.16
C LEU A 195 5.48 21.51 2.58
N ASN A 196 6.14 22.67 2.73
CA ASN A 196 6.24 23.38 4.01
C ASN A 196 4.90 23.93 4.51
N THR A 197 3.89 24.07 3.65
CA THR A 197 2.52 24.38 4.06
C THR A 197 1.74 23.11 4.43
N LEU A 198 1.83 22.07 3.60
CA LEU A 198 1.02 20.84 3.75
C LEU A 198 1.44 19.96 4.93
N ILE A 199 2.74 19.84 5.20
CA ILE A 199 3.23 18.96 6.28
C ILE A 199 2.76 19.45 7.66
N PRO A 200 2.89 20.75 8.02
CA PRO A 200 2.37 21.25 9.30
C PRO A 200 0.86 21.08 9.46
N GLU A 201 0.09 21.30 8.39
CA GLU A 201 -1.36 21.08 8.42
C GLU A 201 -1.70 19.62 8.76
N ALA A 202 -0.91 18.67 8.25
CA ALA A 202 -1.08 17.26 8.57
C ALA A 202 -0.75 16.89 10.03
N ARG A 203 -0.11 17.80 10.79
CA ARG A 203 0.38 17.57 12.16
C ARG A 203 1.26 16.32 12.29
N ILE A 204 1.97 15.99 11.22
CA ILE A 204 2.91 14.88 11.17
C ILE A 204 4.32 15.47 11.16
N GLN A 205 5.18 14.96 12.05
CA GLN A 205 6.58 15.35 12.08
C GLN A 205 7.31 14.73 10.89
N ALA A 206 7.39 15.48 9.79
CA ALA A 206 8.12 15.09 8.59
C ALA A 206 9.04 16.22 8.10
N GLU A 207 10.16 15.84 7.50
CA GLU A 207 11.10 16.76 6.85
C GLU A 207 10.77 16.82 5.35
N ALA A 208 10.83 18.01 4.73
CA ALA A 208 10.61 18.17 3.29
C ALA A 208 11.95 18.30 2.55
N GLU A 209 12.12 17.53 1.47
CA GLU A 209 13.28 17.64 0.60
C GLU A 209 12.84 17.67 -0.88
N VAL A 210 13.33 18.65 -1.63
CA VAL A 210 13.06 18.75 -3.06
C VAL A 210 14.37 18.71 -3.82
N LEU A 211 14.49 17.71 -4.69
CA LEU A 211 15.67 17.43 -5.49
C LEU A 211 15.49 17.98 -6.90
N VAL A 212 16.49 18.70 -7.42
CA VAL A 212 16.47 19.15 -8.81
C VAL A 212 17.06 18.06 -9.70
N LYS A 213 16.26 17.60 -10.66
CA LYS A 213 16.67 16.62 -11.67
C LYS A 213 17.56 17.28 -12.70
N LYS A 214 18.70 16.68 -13.04
CA LYS A 214 19.48 17.15 -14.20
C LYS A 214 18.73 16.84 -15.51
N PRO A 215 18.92 17.62 -16.59
CA PRO A 215 18.21 17.42 -17.85
C PRO A 215 18.31 15.99 -18.41
N GLU A 216 19.48 15.38 -18.30
CA GLU A 216 19.80 14.03 -18.77
C GLU A 216 19.26 12.89 -17.89
N GLN A 217 18.89 13.19 -16.64
CA GLN A 217 18.43 12.17 -15.70
C GLN A 217 16.93 11.89 -15.85
N THR A 218 16.51 10.67 -15.58
CA THR A 218 15.10 10.31 -15.42
C THR A 218 14.65 10.44 -13.97
N PHE A 219 13.34 10.52 -13.72
CA PHE A 219 12.79 10.48 -12.35
C PHE A 219 13.21 9.20 -11.60
N ALA A 220 13.19 8.05 -12.29
CA ALA A 220 13.58 6.77 -11.72
C ALA A 220 15.05 6.79 -11.26
N GLU A 221 15.96 7.29 -12.08
CA GLU A 221 17.38 7.41 -11.72
C GLU A 221 17.61 8.27 -10.48
N VAL A 222 16.92 9.41 -10.38
CA VAL A 222 17.00 10.26 -9.17
C VAL A 222 16.44 9.52 -7.95
N MET A 223 15.31 8.82 -8.09
CA MET A 223 14.75 8.04 -6.98
C MET A 223 15.71 6.93 -6.53
N HIS A 224 16.28 6.14 -7.44
CA HIS A 224 17.28 5.12 -7.09
C HIS A 224 18.49 5.69 -6.36
N ALA A 225 19.02 6.83 -6.83
CA ALA A 225 20.18 7.46 -6.21
C ALA A 225 19.93 7.92 -4.77
N HIS A 226 18.68 8.22 -4.40
CA HIS A 226 18.35 8.76 -3.08
C HIS A 226 17.59 7.78 -2.18
N THR A 227 17.27 6.58 -2.66
CA THR A 227 16.45 5.60 -1.91
C THR A 227 17.29 4.49 -1.24
N GLN A 228 18.60 4.44 -1.47
CA GLN A 228 19.45 3.36 -0.95
C GLN A 228 19.58 3.34 0.59
N GLU A 229 19.58 4.51 1.24
CA GLU A 229 19.68 4.66 2.69
C GLU A 229 18.29 4.84 3.33
N THR A 230 17.35 3.97 2.99
CA THR A 230 15.97 4.07 3.48
C THR A 230 15.43 2.69 3.85
N ASP A 231 14.59 2.63 4.89
CA ASP A 231 14.00 1.37 5.36
C ASP A 231 12.70 1.08 4.62
N VAL A 232 11.90 2.13 4.40
CA VAL A 232 10.58 2.05 3.77
C VAL A 232 10.38 3.21 2.81
N VAL A 233 9.80 2.89 1.66
CA VAL A 233 9.49 3.84 0.60
C VAL A 233 8.00 3.80 0.27
N PHE A 234 7.35 4.95 0.27
CA PHE A 234 5.99 5.11 -0.23
C PHE A 234 5.99 5.74 -1.62
N LEU A 235 5.21 5.16 -2.53
CA LEU A 235 5.02 5.63 -3.90
C LEU A 235 3.54 5.69 -4.26
N GLY A 236 3.14 6.75 -4.95
CA GLY A 236 1.77 6.86 -5.48
C GLY A 236 1.56 5.96 -6.70
N LEU A 237 0.42 5.28 -6.74
CA LEU A 237 -0.09 4.61 -7.93
C LEU A 237 -0.97 5.57 -8.73
N LYS A 238 -0.77 5.61 -10.04
CA LYS A 238 -1.71 6.28 -10.96
C LYS A 238 -2.86 5.35 -11.30
N ASP A 239 -4.01 5.93 -11.62
CA ASP A 239 -5.08 5.15 -12.23
C ASP A 239 -4.66 4.79 -13.67
N SER A 240 -4.46 3.50 -13.94
CA SER A 240 -4.07 3.04 -15.27
C SER A 240 -5.26 3.09 -16.22
N LEU A 241 -5.08 3.66 -17.40
CA LEU A 241 -6.09 3.61 -18.45
C LEU A 241 -6.28 2.16 -18.93
N PRO A 242 -7.51 1.73 -19.30
CA PRO A 242 -7.74 0.39 -19.84
C PRO A 242 -6.81 0.10 -21.02
N GLY A 243 -6.08 -1.02 -20.96
CA GLY A 243 -5.13 -1.45 -21.97
C GLY A 243 -3.68 -0.98 -21.75
N THR A 244 -3.43 -0.11 -20.76
CA THR A 244 -2.09 0.41 -20.44
C THR A 244 -1.43 -0.26 -19.24
N GLU A 245 -2.12 -1.21 -18.59
CA GLU A 245 -1.68 -1.84 -17.34
C GLU A 245 -0.37 -2.61 -17.50
N GLY A 246 -0.15 -3.28 -18.64
CA GLY A 246 1.08 -4.03 -18.92
C GLY A 246 2.32 -3.14 -19.07
N GLU A 247 2.18 -1.96 -19.67
CA GLU A 247 3.28 -0.98 -19.72
C GLU A 247 3.55 -0.41 -18.32
N TYR A 248 2.49 -0.11 -17.57
CA TYR A 248 2.63 0.45 -16.24
C TYR A 248 3.24 -0.55 -15.25
N ALA A 249 2.82 -1.82 -15.30
CA ALA A 249 3.38 -2.91 -14.50
C ALA A 249 4.87 -3.10 -14.77
N ARG A 250 5.29 -3.07 -16.05
CA ARG A 250 6.71 -3.14 -16.43
C ARG A 250 7.51 -1.96 -15.85
N TRP A 251 7.00 -0.74 -16.01
CA TRP A 251 7.64 0.45 -15.47
C TRP A 251 7.76 0.39 -13.93
N LEU A 252 6.71 -0.04 -13.23
CA LEU A 252 6.73 -0.18 -11.77
C LEU A 252 7.73 -1.25 -11.31
N ASN A 253 7.81 -2.39 -12.00
CA ASN A 253 8.78 -3.44 -11.70
C ASN A 253 10.22 -2.95 -11.83
N GLU A 254 10.54 -2.21 -12.89
CA GLU A 254 11.88 -1.63 -13.07
C GLU A 254 12.17 -0.55 -12.00
N LEU A 255 11.21 0.33 -11.71
CA LEU A 255 11.37 1.36 -10.67
C LEU A 255 11.59 0.75 -9.28
N ALA A 256 10.86 -0.31 -8.94
CA ALA A 256 10.95 -0.96 -7.62
C ALA A 256 12.24 -1.78 -7.43
N LYS A 257 13.01 -1.99 -8.50
CA LYS A 257 14.18 -2.88 -8.48
C LYS A 257 15.28 -2.29 -7.59
N GLY A 258 15.66 -3.04 -6.57
CA GLY A 258 16.69 -2.59 -5.62
C GLY A 258 16.20 -1.54 -4.62
N PHE A 259 14.91 -1.16 -4.63
CA PHE A 259 14.34 -0.41 -3.52
C PHE A 259 14.21 -1.31 -2.29
N PRO A 260 14.24 -0.73 -1.07
CA PRO A 260 13.89 -1.43 0.16
C PRO A 260 12.40 -1.80 0.16
N THR A 261 11.83 -2.10 1.34
CA THR A 261 10.38 -2.34 1.44
C THR A 261 9.63 -1.14 0.84
N THR A 262 8.81 -1.41 -0.17
CA THR A 262 8.12 -0.38 -0.96
C THR A 262 6.62 -0.56 -0.88
N ILE A 263 5.90 0.51 -0.57
CA ILE A 263 4.46 0.52 -0.38
C ILE A 263 3.86 1.43 -1.45
N PHE A 264 3.14 0.82 -2.37
CA PHE A 264 2.45 1.50 -3.45
C PHE A 264 1.03 1.84 -3.03
N VAL A 265 0.61 3.09 -3.18
CA VAL A 265 -0.64 3.60 -2.64
C VAL A 265 -1.46 4.29 -3.72
N ARG A 266 -2.70 3.83 -3.90
CA ARG A 266 -3.76 4.56 -4.60
C ARG A 266 -4.78 5.03 -3.60
N ASN A 267 -4.93 6.33 -3.43
CA ASN A 267 -6.00 6.91 -2.64
C ASN A 267 -7.26 7.04 -3.49
N ALA A 268 -8.41 6.58 -3.00
CA ALA A 268 -9.70 6.67 -3.70
C ALA A 268 -10.72 7.54 -2.96
N SER A 269 -10.37 8.10 -1.79
CA SER A 269 -11.27 9.02 -1.10
C SER A 269 -11.29 10.36 -1.80
N GLU A 270 -12.49 10.86 -2.13
CA GLU A 270 -12.69 12.31 -2.27
C GLU A 270 -12.46 12.92 -0.88
N PHE A 271 -11.51 13.85 -0.81
CA PHE A 271 -11.04 14.42 0.45
C PHE A 271 -12.20 15.12 1.19
N ALA A 272 -12.72 14.50 2.26
CA ALA A 272 -13.86 15.02 3.04
C ALA A 272 -13.45 15.91 4.23
N GLY A 273 -12.19 16.34 4.33
CA GLY A 273 -11.77 17.22 5.40
C GLY A 273 -10.49 17.97 5.06
N ASN A 274 -10.55 19.29 5.09
CA ASN A 274 -9.36 20.10 5.38
C ASN A 274 -8.69 19.48 6.61
N LEU A 275 -7.39 19.24 6.53
CA LEU A 275 -6.55 18.80 7.63
C LEU A 275 -6.99 19.49 8.94
N ILE A 276 -7.61 18.72 9.86
CA ILE A 276 -8.05 19.18 11.20
C ILE A 276 -7.02 18.81 12.23
#